data_AF-A0A379TYQ9-F1
#
_entry.id   AF-A0A379TYQ9-F1
#
_cell.length_a   1.000
_cell.length_b   1.000
_cell.length_c   1.000
_cell.angle_alpha   90.00
_cell.angle_beta   90.00
_cell.angle_gamma   90.00
#
_symmetry.space_group_name_H-M   'P 1'
#
loop_
_entity.id
_entity.type
_entity.pdbx_description
1 polymer ?
#
loop_
_entity_poly.entity_id
_entity_poly.type
_entity_poly.pdbx_seq_one_letter_code
_entity_poly.pdbx_strand_id
1 'polypeptide(L)'
;MVSLCAGQLTELLTSALEGYPYPLKAWISNMSNPFYGVPGLRAVAEEKLKDPRRLPLFIAIDAFMNETTALADYIVPDTHNFESWGFTAPWGGVASKATTARWPVVAPATRRTADGQPVSMEAFCIAVAKRLRLPGFGDRAITDSQGNAFPLNRAEDFYLRVAANIAFMGKTPVAPANQEDITLTGVTRILPAIQHTLKPDEVSRVAFIYSRGGRFAPEGSGYTDQRLGNAWEKPLQVWNADVAAHRHAITGERFSGCPVWYPARLSDGRAIDDQFPVGQWPLKLISFKSNTMSSSTAVIPRLHHVKPANLVALNPQDGERYGLQHGDRVRIITPGGQVVAQISLLNGVMPGVIAIEHGYGHREMGAAQHSLDGAPMPYDPQIRAGINLNDLGFADPTRTVNNTWLDWVSGAAVRQGLPAKIERI
;
A
#
# COMPACT_ATOMS: atom_id res chain seq x y z
N MET A 1 -11.55 16.35 4.44
CA MET A 1 -10.77 15.25 3.85
C MET A 1 -10.70 14.16 4.90
N VAL A 2 -11.43 13.05 4.74
CA VAL A 2 -11.31 11.92 5.68
C VAL A 2 -10.03 11.20 5.33
N SER A 3 -9.00 11.31 6.18
CA SER A 3 -7.80 10.49 6.06
C SER A 3 -8.20 9.05 6.34
N LEU A 4 -8.17 8.19 5.33
CA LEU A 4 -8.57 6.79 5.44
C LEU A 4 -7.55 6.06 6.33
N CYS A 5 -8.03 5.40 7.39
CA CYS A 5 -7.19 4.52 8.20
C CYS A 5 -6.72 3.33 7.35
N ALA A 6 -5.47 2.91 7.51
CA ALA A 6 -4.95 1.71 6.84
C ALA A 6 -5.81 0.50 7.20
N GLY A 7 -6.41 -0.15 6.19
CA GLY A 7 -7.31 -1.30 6.35
C GLY A 7 -8.80 -0.99 6.19
N GLN A 8 -9.24 0.27 6.21
CA GLN A 8 -10.67 0.62 6.08
C GLN A 8 -11.11 1.01 4.67
N LEU A 9 -10.19 1.21 3.72
CA LEU A 9 -10.55 1.53 2.32
C LEU A 9 -11.53 0.49 1.75
N THR A 10 -11.35 -0.77 2.11
CA THR A 10 -12.18 -1.91 1.69
C THR A 10 -13.63 -1.77 2.11
N GLU A 11 -13.89 -1.20 3.29
CA GLU A 11 -15.24 -0.91 3.79
C GLU A 11 -15.76 0.43 3.27
N LEU A 12 -14.90 1.46 3.26
CA LEU A 12 -15.29 2.83 2.99
C LEU A 12 -15.61 3.08 1.51
N LEU A 13 -14.80 2.55 0.58
CA LEU A 13 -15.00 2.79 -0.85
C LEU A 13 -16.29 2.13 -1.35
N THR A 14 -16.49 0.85 -1.02
CA THR A 14 -17.67 0.10 -1.46
C THR A 14 -18.95 0.68 -0.86
N SER A 15 -18.94 1.03 0.42
CA SER A 15 -20.07 1.66 1.10
C SER A 15 -20.39 3.05 0.52
N ALA A 16 -19.36 3.87 0.27
CA ALA A 16 -19.50 5.17 -0.37
C ALA A 16 -20.10 5.08 -1.77
N LEU A 17 -19.64 4.11 -2.58
CA LEU A 17 -20.19 3.87 -3.92
C LEU A 17 -21.65 3.42 -3.85
N GLU A 18 -22.08 2.77 -2.77
CA GLU A 18 -23.49 2.44 -2.49
C GLU A 18 -24.28 3.58 -1.84
N GLY A 19 -23.64 4.72 -1.54
CA GLY A 19 -24.30 5.87 -0.93
C GLY A 19 -24.67 5.66 0.54
N TYR A 20 -24.11 4.64 1.21
CA TYR A 20 -24.37 4.35 2.62
C TYR A 20 -23.09 4.44 3.45
N PRO A 21 -23.08 5.15 4.59
CA PRO A 21 -24.17 6.00 5.10
C PRO A 21 -24.37 7.29 4.28
N TYR A 22 -23.46 7.62 3.38
CA TYR A 22 -23.56 8.75 2.44
C TYR A 22 -22.63 8.54 1.23
N PRO A 23 -22.91 9.18 0.07
CA PRO A 23 -22.04 9.11 -1.10
C PRO A 23 -20.79 9.99 -0.95
N LEU A 24 -19.74 9.66 -1.70
CA LEU A 24 -18.59 10.55 -1.89
C LEU A 24 -18.80 11.46 -3.09
N LYS A 25 -18.38 12.73 -2.96
CA LYS A 25 -18.37 13.69 -4.08
C LYS A 25 -17.06 13.68 -4.85
N ALA A 26 -15.97 13.32 -4.18
CA ALA A 26 -14.66 13.24 -4.77
C ALA A 26 -13.82 12.19 -4.04
N TRP A 27 -13.02 11.44 -4.79
CA TRP A 27 -11.95 10.59 -4.27
C TRP A 27 -10.62 11.06 -4.85
N ILE A 28 -9.64 11.29 -3.99
CA ILE A 28 -8.25 11.53 -4.39
C ILE A 28 -7.45 10.33 -3.88
N SER A 29 -6.92 9.52 -4.79
CA SER A 29 -6.02 8.41 -4.45
C SER A 29 -4.56 8.83 -4.66
N ASN A 30 -3.66 8.32 -3.83
CA ASN A 30 -2.24 8.57 -3.94
C ASN A 30 -1.47 7.27 -3.71
N MET A 31 -0.57 6.90 -4.63
CA MET A 31 0.32 5.74 -4.52
C MET A 31 -0.42 4.46 -4.10
N SER A 32 -1.59 4.20 -4.70
CA SER A 32 -2.49 3.13 -4.25
C SER A 32 -3.09 2.36 -5.41
N ASN A 33 -3.20 1.04 -5.26
CA ASN A 33 -3.79 0.17 -6.27
C ASN A 33 -4.74 -0.89 -5.68
N PRO A 34 -5.85 -0.50 -5.04
CA PRO A 34 -6.80 -1.42 -4.44
C PRO A 34 -7.46 -2.38 -5.45
N PHE A 35 -7.69 -1.99 -6.71
CA PHE A 35 -8.29 -2.87 -7.72
C PHE A 35 -7.37 -4.01 -8.17
N TYR A 36 -6.06 -3.88 -7.96
CA TYR A 36 -5.12 -5.00 -8.03
C TYR A 36 -4.98 -5.71 -6.68
N GLY A 37 -4.94 -4.95 -5.59
CA GLY A 37 -4.46 -5.38 -4.28
C GLY A 37 -5.50 -6.00 -3.35
N VAL A 38 -6.80 -5.80 -3.58
CA VAL A 38 -7.87 -6.28 -2.69
C VAL A 38 -8.64 -7.44 -3.34
N PRO A 39 -8.67 -8.63 -2.72
CA PRO A 39 -9.48 -9.75 -3.19
C PRO A 39 -10.93 -9.36 -3.45
N GLY A 40 -11.47 -9.69 -4.63
CA GLY A 40 -12.88 -9.52 -4.97
C GLY A 40 -13.36 -8.08 -5.17
N LEU A 41 -12.53 -7.06 -4.87
CA LEU A 41 -12.95 -5.66 -4.92
C LEU A 41 -13.40 -5.26 -6.33
N ARG A 42 -12.67 -5.70 -7.36
CA ARG A 42 -13.00 -5.43 -8.75
C ARG A 42 -14.43 -5.87 -9.09
N ALA A 43 -14.81 -7.10 -8.72
CA ALA A 43 -16.15 -7.62 -8.96
C ALA A 43 -17.25 -6.83 -8.23
N VAL A 44 -16.94 -6.28 -7.05
CA VAL A 44 -17.90 -5.56 -6.21
C VAL A 44 -18.05 -4.08 -6.59
N ALA A 45 -16.96 -3.45 -7.04
CA ALA A 45 -16.83 -1.99 -7.07
C ALA A 45 -16.51 -1.38 -8.43
N GLU A 46 -15.95 -2.12 -9.41
CA GLU A 46 -15.39 -1.51 -10.62
C GLU A 46 -16.45 -0.78 -11.45
N GLU A 47 -17.56 -1.44 -11.75
CA GLU A 47 -18.64 -0.84 -12.53
C GLU A 47 -19.32 0.32 -11.80
N LYS A 48 -19.37 0.28 -10.47
CA LYS A 48 -19.91 1.39 -9.66
C LYS A 48 -18.97 2.58 -9.64
N LEU A 49 -17.66 2.33 -9.62
CA LEU A 49 -16.63 3.37 -9.66
C LEU A 49 -16.66 4.11 -11.00
N LYS A 50 -16.92 3.39 -12.10
CA LYS A 50 -17.08 3.98 -13.44
C LYS A 50 -18.36 4.82 -13.60
N ASP A 51 -19.30 4.78 -12.65
CA ASP A 51 -20.54 5.55 -12.71
C ASP A 51 -20.36 6.93 -12.04
N PRO A 52 -20.30 8.04 -12.81
CA PRO A 52 -20.10 9.39 -12.25
C PRO A 52 -21.29 9.85 -11.40
N ARG A 53 -22.44 9.16 -11.45
CA ARG A 53 -23.56 9.43 -10.53
C ARG A 53 -23.28 8.92 -9.12
N ARG A 54 -22.40 7.92 -8.97
CA ARG A 54 -22.00 7.34 -7.67
C ARG A 54 -20.76 8.02 -7.11
N LEU A 55 -19.77 8.27 -7.96
CA LEU A 55 -18.58 9.05 -7.60
C LEU A 55 -18.34 10.12 -8.67
N PRO A 56 -18.76 11.37 -8.43
CA PRO A 56 -18.67 12.44 -9.43
C PRO A 56 -17.25 12.86 -9.84
N LEU A 57 -16.23 12.54 -9.04
CA LEU A 57 -14.86 12.93 -9.32
C LEU A 57 -13.87 11.95 -8.69
N PHE A 58 -13.02 11.36 -9.52
CA PHE A 58 -11.90 10.52 -9.10
C PHE A 58 -10.59 11.07 -9.67
N ILE A 59 -9.69 11.48 -8.78
CA ILE A 59 -8.34 11.94 -9.12
C ILE A 59 -7.33 10.91 -8.60
N ALA A 60 -6.46 10.41 -9.47
CA ALA A 60 -5.37 9.52 -9.10
C ALA A 60 -4.01 10.23 -9.20
N ILE A 61 -3.22 10.15 -8.15
CA ILE A 61 -1.85 10.67 -8.05
C ILE A 61 -0.90 9.47 -8.00
N ASP A 62 -0.22 9.18 -9.10
CA ASP A 62 0.64 8.00 -9.22
C ASP A 62 1.78 8.24 -10.23
N ALA A 63 2.91 7.57 -9.99
CA ALA A 63 4.05 7.54 -10.92
C ALA A 63 3.82 6.59 -12.11
N PHE A 64 2.86 5.65 -11.98
CA PHE A 64 2.56 4.65 -12.99
C PHE A 64 1.05 4.51 -13.19
N MET A 65 0.61 4.26 -14.42
CA MET A 65 -0.78 3.94 -14.73
C MET A 65 -1.13 2.55 -14.20
N ASN A 66 -1.63 2.45 -12.97
CA ASN A 66 -1.99 1.19 -12.33
C ASN A 66 -3.48 0.84 -12.53
N GLU A 67 -3.92 -0.36 -12.10
CA GLU A 67 -5.29 -0.86 -12.30
C GLU A 67 -6.37 0.05 -11.71
N THR A 68 -6.04 0.80 -10.65
CA THR A 68 -6.93 1.76 -10.03
C THR A 68 -6.84 3.12 -10.73
N THR A 69 -5.63 3.58 -11.06
CA THR A 69 -5.40 4.84 -11.78
C THR A 69 -6.08 4.86 -13.15
N ALA A 70 -6.14 3.72 -13.84
CA ALA A 70 -6.82 3.59 -15.14
C ALA A 70 -8.34 3.83 -15.08
N LEU A 71 -8.93 3.88 -13.88
CA LEU A 71 -10.34 4.17 -13.66
C LEU A 71 -10.61 5.64 -13.28
N ALA A 72 -9.57 6.49 -13.20
CA ALA A 72 -9.69 7.88 -12.76
C ALA A 72 -10.15 8.85 -13.85
N ASP A 73 -10.87 9.90 -13.45
CA ASP A 73 -11.25 11.01 -14.32
C ASP A 73 -10.05 11.91 -14.62
N TYR A 74 -9.18 12.11 -13.61
CA TYR A 74 -7.96 12.89 -13.73
C TYR A 74 -6.78 12.14 -13.16
N ILE A 75 -5.66 12.23 -13.88
CA ILE A 75 -4.40 11.63 -13.45
C ILE A 75 -3.39 12.76 -13.25
N VAL A 76 -2.80 12.80 -12.07
CA VAL A 76 -1.68 13.67 -11.73
C VAL A 76 -0.42 12.79 -11.74
N PRO A 77 0.47 12.95 -12.73
CA PRO A 77 1.73 12.22 -12.75
C PRO A 77 2.56 12.58 -11.53
N ASP A 78 2.95 11.60 -10.73
CA ASP A 78 3.77 11.81 -9.55
C ASP A 78 5.22 11.34 -9.74
N THR A 79 6.08 11.81 -8.84
CA THR A 79 7.50 11.50 -8.79
C THR A 79 7.77 10.09 -8.24
N HIS A 80 8.86 9.47 -8.71
CA HIS A 80 9.35 8.20 -8.18
C HIS A 80 10.20 8.40 -6.90
N ASN A 81 10.54 7.31 -6.19
CA ASN A 81 11.26 7.38 -4.91
C ASN A 81 12.64 8.06 -4.97
N PHE A 82 13.28 8.14 -6.15
CA PHE A 82 14.58 8.80 -6.38
C PHE A 82 14.44 10.29 -6.73
N GLU A 83 13.22 10.73 -7.01
CA GLU A 83 12.86 12.06 -7.49
C GLU A 83 12.16 12.90 -6.41
N SER A 84 11.90 12.30 -5.24
CA SER A 84 11.03 12.85 -4.20
C SER A 84 11.73 13.02 -2.86
N TRP A 85 11.19 13.94 -2.07
CA TRP A 85 11.51 14.10 -0.66
C TRP A 85 10.78 13.05 0.18
N GLY A 86 11.28 12.76 1.39
CA GLY A 86 10.57 11.86 2.29
C GLY A 86 11.36 11.46 3.53
N PHE A 87 10.63 11.00 4.53
CA PHE A 87 11.18 10.41 5.74
C PHE A 87 10.48 9.08 5.99
N THR A 88 11.24 8.05 6.35
CA THR A 88 10.67 6.78 6.80
C THR A 88 11.35 6.31 8.08
N ALA A 89 10.75 5.34 8.75
CA ALA A 89 11.37 4.61 9.84
C ALA A 89 11.64 3.18 9.36
N PRO A 90 12.69 2.51 9.86
CA PRO A 90 12.87 1.09 9.58
C PRO A 90 11.65 0.28 9.98
N TRP A 91 11.37 -0.78 9.22
CA TRP A 91 10.36 -1.76 9.62
C TRP A 91 10.85 -2.56 10.84
N GLY A 92 9.97 -3.30 11.51
CA GLY A 92 10.22 -3.92 12.81
C GLY A 92 11.49 -4.78 12.86
N GLY A 93 12.06 -4.93 14.05
CA GLY A 93 13.30 -5.68 14.26
C GLY A 93 14.57 -4.83 14.30
N VAL A 94 14.47 -3.51 14.11
CA VAL A 94 15.58 -2.59 14.39
C VAL A 94 15.49 -2.12 15.85
N ALA A 95 16.44 -2.57 16.68
CA ALA A 95 16.43 -2.28 18.12
C ALA A 95 16.79 -0.82 18.46
N SER A 96 17.61 -0.18 17.63
CA SER A 96 18.00 1.23 17.78
C SER A 96 17.00 2.17 17.11
N LYS A 97 16.73 3.32 17.75
CA LYS A 97 15.86 4.34 17.13
C LYS A 97 16.52 4.89 15.86
N ALA A 98 15.77 4.91 14.77
CA ALA A 98 16.26 5.42 13.50
C ALA A 98 15.13 6.01 12.66
N THR A 99 15.50 6.98 11.84
CA THR A 99 14.68 7.49 10.73
C THR A 99 15.61 7.73 9.55
N THR A 100 15.13 7.45 8.35
CA THR A 100 15.85 7.69 7.10
C THR A 100 15.27 8.94 6.43
N ALA A 101 16.12 9.61 5.65
CA ALA A 101 15.77 10.79 4.89
C ALA A 101 16.11 10.56 3.42
N ARG A 102 15.14 10.81 2.53
CA ARG A 102 15.34 10.85 1.08
C ARG A 102 15.15 12.26 0.55
N TRP A 103 15.83 12.55 -0.54
CA TRP A 103 15.74 13.78 -1.30
C TRP A 103 15.90 13.47 -2.79
N PRO A 104 15.48 14.36 -3.71
CA PRO A 104 15.58 14.14 -5.15
C PRO A 104 17.04 14.01 -5.61
N VAL A 105 17.52 12.77 -5.80
CA VAL A 105 18.89 12.47 -6.24
C VAL A 105 19.02 12.42 -7.75
N VAL A 106 17.90 12.33 -8.47
CA VAL A 106 17.79 12.50 -9.93
C VAL A 106 16.77 13.59 -10.24
N ALA A 107 16.93 14.24 -11.39
CA ALA A 107 15.96 15.24 -11.83
C ALA A 107 14.62 14.54 -12.15
N PRO A 108 13.48 15.03 -11.63
CA PRO A 108 12.18 14.43 -11.93
C PRO A 108 11.88 14.43 -13.43
N ALA A 109 11.39 13.30 -13.94
CA ALA A 109 10.93 13.18 -15.32
C ALA A 109 9.57 13.85 -15.56
N THR A 110 8.85 14.21 -14.49
CA THR A 110 7.56 14.88 -14.58
C THR A 110 7.70 16.29 -15.18
N ARG A 111 6.62 16.76 -15.80
CA ARG A 111 6.53 18.15 -16.30
C ARG A 111 6.73 19.12 -15.14
N ARG A 112 7.16 20.35 -15.44
CA ARG A 112 7.21 21.42 -14.47
C ARG A 112 5.93 22.24 -14.46
N THR A 113 5.52 22.70 -13.29
CA THR A 113 4.45 23.70 -13.11
C THR A 113 4.90 25.06 -13.64
N ALA A 114 3.97 26.01 -13.75
CA ALA A 114 4.27 27.39 -14.13
C ALA A 114 5.30 28.05 -13.19
N ASP A 115 5.32 27.65 -11.92
CA ASP A 115 6.26 28.13 -10.90
C ASP A 115 7.58 27.33 -10.88
N GLY A 116 7.83 26.52 -11.91
CA GLY A 116 9.06 25.76 -12.11
C GLY A 116 9.22 24.52 -11.22
N GLN A 117 8.22 24.18 -10.40
CA GLN A 117 8.26 22.98 -9.54
C GLN A 117 7.97 21.72 -10.36
N PRO A 118 8.58 20.57 -10.06
CA PRO A 118 8.11 19.30 -10.61
C PRO A 118 6.62 19.09 -10.30
N VAL A 119 5.85 18.55 -11.24
CA VAL A 119 4.52 18.03 -10.91
C VAL A 119 4.72 16.84 -9.98
N SER A 120 4.09 16.90 -8.81
CA SER A 120 4.11 15.88 -7.77
C SER A 120 2.84 15.96 -6.93
N MET A 121 2.64 15.01 -6.02
CA MET A 121 1.57 15.04 -5.03
C MET A 121 1.57 16.34 -4.21
N GLU A 122 2.72 16.80 -3.73
CA GLU A 122 2.84 18.03 -2.95
C GLU A 122 2.49 19.25 -3.79
N ALA A 123 3.04 19.35 -5.01
CA ALA A 123 2.77 20.47 -5.89
C ALA A 123 1.27 20.56 -6.23
N PHE A 124 0.61 19.43 -6.48
CA PHE A 124 -0.83 19.36 -6.70
C PHE A 124 -1.62 19.79 -5.47
N CYS A 125 -1.34 19.20 -4.30
CA CYS A 125 -2.05 19.53 -3.05
C CYS A 125 -1.90 21.02 -2.68
N ILE A 126 -0.69 21.58 -2.78
CA ILE A 126 -0.43 22.99 -2.50
C ILE A 126 -1.17 23.89 -3.48
N ALA A 127 -1.11 23.60 -4.79
CA ALA A 127 -1.79 24.40 -5.81
C ALA A 127 -3.32 24.40 -5.62
N VAL A 128 -3.92 23.23 -5.39
CA VAL A 128 -5.36 23.09 -5.13
C VAL A 128 -5.74 23.82 -3.85
N ALA A 129 -4.97 23.66 -2.76
CA ALA A 129 -5.25 24.31 -1.50
C ALA A 129 -5.20 25.85 -1.61
N LYS A 130 -4.18 26.40 -2.29
CA LYS A 130 -4.08 27.84 -2.59
C LYS A 130 -5.25 28.32 -3.45
N ARG A 131 -5.62 27.56 -4.48
CA ARG A 131 -6.74 27.89 -5.38
C ARG A 131 -8.09 27.92 -4.67
N LEU A 132 -8.26 27.06 -3.66
CA LEU A 132 -9.45 26.97 -2.80
C LEU A 132 -9.37 27.88 -1.56
N ARG A 133 -8.25 28.58 -1.36
CA ARG A 133 -7.99 29.43 -0.18
C ARG A 133 -8.11 28.66 1.15
N LEU A 134 -7.64 27.41 1.17
CA LEU A 134 -7.62 26.61 2.40
C LEU A 134 -6.57 27.17 3.39
N PRO A 135 -6.85 27.14 4.70
CA PRO A 135 -5.86 27.51 5.71
C PRO A 135 -4.69 26.52 5.71
N GLY A 136 -3.52 26.97 6.18
CA GLY A 136 -2.32 26.13 6.30
C GLY A 136 -1.49 25.99 5.01
N PHE A 137 -1.70 26.85 4.02
CA PHE A 137 -0.92 26.91 2.77
C PHE A 137 -0.63 28.37 2.38
N GLY A 138 0.39 28.59 1.55
CA GLY A 138 0.82 29.95 1.16
C GLY A 138 1.88 30.54 2.09
N ASP A 139 2.06 31.86 2.07
CA ASP A 139 3.26 32.52 2.62
C ASP A 139 3.36 32.52 4.15
N ARG A 140 2.26 32.24 4.86
CA ARG A 140 2.15 32.24 6.33
C ARG A 140 1.49 30.97 6.85
N ALA A 141 1.91 29.84 6.31
CA ALA A 141 1.28 28.54 6.53
C ALA A 141 1.77 27.79 7.76
N ILE A 142 3.09 27.81 8.02
CA ILE A 142 3.73 27.01 9.06
C ILE A 142 4.18 27.96 10.18
N THR A 143 3.83 27.65 11.42
CA THR A 143 4.23 28.46 12.59
C THR A 143 5.24 27.70 13.44
N ASP A 144 6.31 28.37 13.89
CA ASP A 144 7.25 27.79 14.86
C ASP A 144 6.83 28.05 16.32
N SER A 145 7.59 27.51 17.27
CA SER A 145 7.31 27.69 18.71
C SER A 145 7.44 29.13 19.21
N GLN A 146 8.04 30.02 18.42
CA GLN A 146 8.19 31.44 18.73
C GLN A 146 7.09 32.29 18.06
N GLY A 147 6.17 31.67 17.32
CA GLY A 147 5.09 32.37 16.61
C GLY A 147 5.51 32.95 15.26
N ASN A 148 6.72 32.67 14.77
CA ASN A 148 7.13 33.09 13.43
C ASN A 148 6.37 32.28 12.39
N ALA A 149 5.89 32.95 11.34
CA ALA A 149 5.16 32.32 10.25
C ALA A 149 6.06 32.11 9.01
N PHE A 150 5.94 30.96 8.38
CA PHE A 150 6.75 30.51 7.25
C PHE A 150 5.87 30.02 6.10
N PRO A 151 6.40 30.06 4.86
CA PRO A 151 5.65 29.62 3.69
C PRO A 151 5.45 28.10 3.63
N LEU A 152 4.38 27.68 2.96
CA LEU A 152 4.20 26.35 2.38
C LEU A 152 3.71 26.52 0.94
N ASN A 153 4.68 26.73 0.04
CA ASN A 153 4.48 26.98 -1.39
C ASN A 153 5.10 25.89 -2.28
N ARG A 154 6.03 25.08 -1.75
CA ARG A 154 6.69 23.97 -2.44
C ARG A 154 7.05 22.85 -1.46
N ALA A 155 7.44 21.68 -1.98
CA ALA A 155 7.77 20.51 -1.16
C ALA A 155 8.91 20.81 -0.16
N GLU A 156 9.93 21.55 -0.59
CA GLU A 156 11.08 21.93 0.23
C GLU A 156 10.68 22.68 1.49
N ASP A 157 9.63 23.51 1.43
CA ASP A 157 9.16 24.28 2.57
C ASP A 157 8.71 23.37 3.73
N PHE A 158 8.13 22.22 3.40
CA PHE A 158 7.72 21.22 4.36
C PHE A 158 8.88 20.32 4.78
N TYR A 159 9.52 19.66 3.81
CA TYR A 159 10.47 18.59 4.11
C TYR A 159 11.76 19.07 4.77
N LEU A 160 12.25 20.26 4.42
CA LEU A 160 13.46 20.80 5.06
C LEU A 160 13.18 21.22 6.51
N ARG A 161 11.96 21.68 6.82
CA ARG A 161 11.55 21.97 8.21
C ARG A 161 11.31 20.71 9.02
N VAL A 162 10.79 19.64 8.40
CA VAL A 162 10.77 18.31 9.03
C VAL A 162 12.19 17.84 9.33
N ALA A 163 13.14 18.03 8.40
CA ALA A 163 14.55 17.71 8.62
C ALA A 163 15.14 18.51 9.78
N ALA A 164 14.82 19.81 9.89
CA ALA A 164 15.23 20.64 11.03
C ALA A 164 14.67 20.09 12.35
N ASN A 165 13.38 19.78 12.42
CA ASN A 165 12.80 19.16 13.61
C ASN A 165 13.52 17.86 13.98
N ILE A 166 13.80 16.99 13.01
CA ILE A 166 14.54 15.74 13.22
C ILE A 166 15.98 16.00 13.67
N ALA A 167 16.65 17.03 13.14
CA ALA A 167 18.01 17.39 13.51
C ALA A 167 18.13 17.84 14.96
N PHE A 168 17.11 18.52 15.50
CA PHE A 168 17.07 19.03 16.87
C PHE A 168 16.31 18.13 17.86
N MET A 169 15.63 17.09 17.39
CA MET A 169 14.87 16.16 18.23
C MET A 169 15.75 15.47 19.31
N GLY A 170 15.15 15.03 20.42
CA GLY A 170 15.88 14.30 21.46
C GLY A 170 16.66 15.20 22.41
N LYS A 171 17.59 14.60 23.19
CA LYS A 171 18.33 15.32 24.24
C LYS A 171 19.36 16.31 23.68
N THR A 172 19.96 15.97 22.54
CA THR A 172 20.98 16.79 21.87
C THR A 172 20.70 16.82 20.37
N PRO A 173 20.93 17.98 19.71
CA PRO A 173 20.93 18.06 18.26
C PRO A 173 22.00 17.17 17.64
N VAL A 174 21.80 16.74 16.39
CA VAL A 174 22.84 16.07 15.60
C VAL A 174 24.02 17.00 15.36
N ALA A 175 25.21 16.46 15.12
CA ALA A 175 26.40 17.25 14.80
C ALA A 175 26.18 18.14 13.54
N PRO A 176 26.90 19.28 13.40
CA PRO A 176 26.92 20.00 12.13
C PRO A 176 27.67 19.17 11.07
N ALA A 177 27.24 19.25 9.81
CA ALA A 177 27.97 18.66 8.71
C ALA A 177 29.29 19.42 8.48
N ASN A 178 30.36 18.67 8.19
CA ASN A 178 31.59 19.25 7.68
C ASN A 178 31.53 19.36 6.13
N GLN A 179 32.48 20.08 5.54
CA GLN A 179 32.50 20.33 4.09
C GLN A 179 32.71 19.04 3.27
N GLU A 180 33.46 18.09 3.81
CA GLU A 180 33.74 16.81 3.17
C GLU A 180 32.48 15.95 3.07
N ASP A 181 31.71 15.84 4.16
CA ASP A 181 30.41 15.18 4.21
C ASP A 181 29.47 15.74 3.14
N ILE A 182 29.38 17.07 3.03
CA ILE A 182 28.49 17.74 2.06
C ILE A 182 28.90 17.41 0.62
N THR A 183 30.21 17.40 0.35
CA THR A 183 30.76 17.22 -1.00
C THR A 183 30.65 15.77 -1.45
N LEU A 184 31.08 14.81 -0.62
CA LEU A 184 31.12 13.39 -0.97
C LEU A 184 29.74 12.76 -1.12
N THR A 185 28.75 13.26 -0.36
CA THR A 185 27.37 12.73 -0.39
C THR A 185 26.48 13.42 -1.42
N GLY A 186 27.00 14.48 -2.07
CA GLY A 186 26.28 15.26 -3.07
C GLY A 186 25.23 16.20 -2.51
N VAL A 187 25.19 16.40 -1.17
CA VAL A 187 24.29 17.35 -0.49
C VAL A 187 24.48 18.79 -0.98
N THR A 188 25.64 19.11 -1.56
CA THR A 188 25.88 20.38 -2.28
C THR A 188 24.74 20.74 -3.24
N ARG A 189 24.09 19.76 -3.87
CA ARG A 189 22.98 19.96 -4.82
C ARG A 189 21.72 20.58 -4.19
N ILE A 190 21.48 20.32 -2.90
CA ILE A 190 20.30 20.83 -2.18
C ILE A 190 20.65 21.93 -1.17
N LEU A 191 21.94 22.25 -1.00
CA LEU A 191 22.39 23.28 -0.06
C LEU A 191 21.76 24.66 -0.32
N PRO A 192 21.59 25.13 -1.57
CA PRO A 192 20.88 26.39 -1.82
C PRO A 192 19.43 26.38 -1.32
N ALA A 193 18.73 25.25 -1.48
CA ALA A 193 17.35 25.10 -0.98
C ALA A 193 17.31 25.08 0.56
N ILE A 194 18.28 24.41 1.21
CA ILE A 194 18.46 24.41 2.66
C ILE A 194 18.67 25.84 3.18
N GLN A 195 19.63 26.57 2.61
CA GLN A 195 19.98 27.94 3.03
C GLN A 195 18.83 28.93 2.81
N HIS A 196 18.08 28.78 1.73
CA HIS A 196 16.94 29.63 1.44
C HIS A 196 15.73 29.36 2.37
N THR A 197 15.57 28.12 2.83
CA THR A 197 14.36 27.69 3.55
C THR A 197 14.51 27.76 5.08
N LEU A 198 15.71 27.55 5.60
CA LEU A 198 15.96 27.31 7.02
C LEU A 198 16.74 28.44 7.71
N LYS A 199 16.68 28.46 9.04
CA LYS A 199 17.44 29.42 9.86
C LYS A 199 18.95 29.12 9.75
N PRO A 200 19.83 30.12 9.86
CA PRO A 200 21.28 29.91 9.72
C PRO A 200 21.86 28.81 10.63
N ASP A 201 21.34 28.66 11.85
CA ASP A 201 21.76 27.67 12.83
C ASP A 201 21.24 26.24 12.56
N GLU A 202 20.27 26.10 11.65
CA GLU A 202 19.71 24.81 11.23
C GLU A 202 20.45 24.21 10.02
N VAL A 203 20.99 25.07 9.13
CA VAL A 203 21.54 24.68 7.82
C VAL A 203 22.54 23.53 7.90
N SER A 204 23.57 23.64 8.75
CA SER A 204 24.64 22.64 8.83
C SER A 204 24.15 21.32 9.44
N ARG A 205 23.19 21.35 10.35
CA ARG A 205 22.63 20.15 11.00
C ARG A 205 21.64 19.43 10.09
N VAL A 206 20.87 20.17 9.29
CA VAL A 206 20.03 19.56 8.25
C VAL A 206 20.88 18.95 7.13
N ALA A 207 21.96 19.62 6.73
CA ALA A 207 22.94 19.03 5.82
C ALA A 207 23.52 17.72 6.37
N PHE A 208 23.73 17.61 7.70
CA PHE A 208 24.19 16.38 8.36
C PHE A 208 23.17 15.25 8.25
N ILE A 209 21.88 15.54 8.43
CA ILE A 209 20.82 14.53 8.25
C ILE A 209 20.87 13.94 6.84
N TYR A 210 20.94 14.79 5.82
CA TYR A 210 20.94 14.32 4.43
C TYR A 210 22.26 13.67 4.02
N SER A 211 23.40 14.07 4.58
CA SER A 211 24.68 13.41 4.30
C SER A 211 24.74 11.99 4.88
N ARG A 212 24.01 11.72 5.97
CA ARG A 212 23.91 10.39 6.58
C ARG A 212 22.72 9.57 6.07
N GLY A 213 21.85 10.16 5.24
CA GLY A 213 20.61 9.52 4.80
C GLY A 213 19.58 9.34 5.91
N GLY A 214 19.65 10.12 7.00
CA GLY A 214 18.77 9.99 8.15
C GLY A 214 19.38 10.39 9.49
N ARG A 215 18.67 10.05 10.58
CA ARG A 215 19.17 10.12 11.96
C ARG A 215 19.10 8.75 12.59
N PHE A 216 20.22 8.30 13.12
CA PHE A 216 20.37 6.97 13.71
C PHE A 216 20.88 7.13 15.15
N ALA A 217 20.27 6.39 16.07
CA ALA A 217 20.81 6.25 17.42
C ALA A 217 22.11 5.43 17.38
N PRO A 218 23.01 5.59 18.37
CA PRO A 218 24.23 4.79 18.46
C PRO A 218 23.93 3.29 18.43
N GLU A 219 24.83 2.50 17.84
CA GLU A 219 24.68 1.05 17.69
C GLU A 219 24.35 0.35 19.03
N GLY A 220 25.12 0.67 20.08
CA GLY A 220 24.92 0.11 21.43
C GLY A 220 23.65 0.58 22.17
N SER A 221 22.82 1.43 21.57
CA SER A 221 21.55 1.85 22.20
C SER A 221 20.43 0.83 22.05
N GLY A 222 20.56 -0.12 21.12
CA GLY A 222 19.55 -1.15 20.89
C GLY A 222 19.48 -2.18 22.01
N TYR A 223 20.63 -2.50 22.64
CA TYR A 223 20.73 -3.48 23.71
C TYR A 223 21.75 -3.05 24.77
N THR A 224 21.44 -3.30 26.05
CA THR A 224 22.35 -3.14 27.19
C THR A 224 22.19 -4.34 28.10
N ASP A 225 23.28 -5.03 28.45
CA ASP A 225 23.28 -6.22 29.31
C ASP A 225 22.23 -7.28 28.91
N GLN A 226 22.18 -7.61 27.60
CA GLN A 226 21.21 -8.54 27.00
C GLN A 226 19.74 -8.11 27.12
N ARG A 227 19.45 -6.87 27.50
CA ARG A 227 18.10 -6.29 27.52
C ARG A 227 17.94 -5.27 26.40
N LEU A 228 16.73 -5.13 25.88
CA LEU A 228 16.40 -4.05 24.94
C LEU A 228 16.66 -2.70 25.61
N GLY A 229 17.39 -1.82 24.93
CA GLY A 229 17.71 -0.49 25.46
C GLY A 229 16.48 0.39 25.69
N ASN A 230 15.42 0.19 24.88
CA ASN A 230 14.08 0.69 25.17
C ASN A 230 13.18 -0.50 25.55
N ALA A 231 13.09 -0.79 26.85
CA ALA A 231 12.28 -1.90 27.34
C ALA A 231 10.78 -1.66 27.07
N TRP A 232 10.07 -2.72 26.66
CA TRP A 232 8.62 -2.71 26.63
C TRP A 232 8.08 -2.93 28.05
N GLU A 233 7.53 -1.88 28.65
CA GLU A 233 7.11 -1.90 30.06
C GLU A 233 5.69 -2.45 30.27
N LYS A 234 4.89 -2.58 29.21
CA LYS A 234 3.52 -3.10 29.35
C LYS A 234 3.55 -4.62 29.50
N PRO A 235 2.85 -5.19 30.50
CA PRO A 235 2.79 -6.63 30.68
C PRO A 235 2.07 -7.30 29.51
N LEU A 236 2.33 -8.61 29.32
CA LEU A 236 1.58 -9.44 28.38
C LEU A 236 0.09 -9.38 28.72
N GLN A 237 -0.71 -8.83 27.80
CA GLN A 237 -2.16 -8.71 27.96
C GLN A 237 -2.83 -10.01 27.54
N VAL A 238 -3.00 -10.95 28.48
CA VAL A 238 -3.80 -12.17 28.25
C VAL A 238 -5.30 -11.85 28.18
N TRP A 239 -5.72 -10.83 28.92
CA TRP A 239 -7.07 -10.26 28.88
C TRP A 239 -7.00 -8.80 28.43
N ASN A 240 -7.83 -8.45 27.46
CA ASN A 240 -8.00 -7.08 26.97
C ASN A 240 -9.44 -6.61 27.22
N ALA A 241 -9.62 -5.79 28.27
CA ALA A 241 -10.92 -5.24 28.65
C ALA A 241 -11.51 -4.31 27.58
N ASP A 242 -10.65 -3.58 26.85
CA ASP A 242 -11.08 -2.68 25.79
C ASP A 242 -11.73 -3.49 24.67
N VAL A 243 -11.11 -4.59 24.24
CA VAL A 243 -11.70 -5.49 23.22
C VAL A 243 -13.03 -6.07 23.74
N ALA A 244 -13.06 -6.59 24.96
CA ALA A 244 -14.26 -7.21 25.55
C ALA A 244 -15.46 -6.26 25.74
N ALA A 245 -15.20 -4.95 25.81
CA ALA A 245 -16.24 -3.93 25.91
C ALA A 245 -17.00 -3.72 24.58
N HIS A 246 -16.38 -4.05 23.44
CA HIS A 246 -16.95 -3.84 22.12
C HIS A 246 -17.82 -5.01 21.66
N ARG A 247 -18.70 -4.72 20.69
CA ARG A 247 -19.59 -5.68 20.06
C ARG A 247 -19.41 -5.66 18.55
N HIS A 248 -19.61 -6.81 17.95
CA HIS A 248 -19.70 -6.96 16.51
C HIS A 248 -20.85 -6.11 15.96
N ALA A 249 -20.57 -5.25 14.98
CA ALA A 249 -21.55 -4.27 14.47
C ALA A 249 -22.78 -4.91 13.81
N ILE A 250 -22.60 -6.08 13.18
CA ILE A 250 -23.69 -6.81 12.49
C ILE A 250 -24.41 -7.80 13.43
N THR A 251 -23.69 -8.68 14.13
CA THR A 251 -24.31 -9.75 14.93
C THR A 251 -24.65 -9.35 16.37
N GLY A 252 -24.08 -8.26 16.89
CA GLY A 252 -24.21 -7.86 18.29
C GLY A 252 -23.43 -8.72 19.30
N GLU A 253 -22.72 -9.76 18.83
CA GLU A 253 -21.84 -10.61 19.63
C GLU A 253 -20.79 -9.76 20.36
N ARG A 254 -20.49 -10.06 21.63
CA ARG A 254 -19.36 -9.42 22.32
C ARG A 254 -18.05 -10.00 21.80
N PHE A 255 -17.05 -9.15 21.59
CA PHE A 255 -15.71 -9.64 21.29
C PHE A 255 -15.11 -10.32 22.53
N SER A 256 -14.28 -11.34 22.31
CA SER A 256 -13.52 -11.96 23.39
C SER A 256 -12.32 -11.08 23.76
N GLY A 257 -12.21 -10.70 25.03
CA GLY A 257 -11.00 -10.07 25.56
C GLY A 257 -9.83 -11.04 25.71
N CYS A 258 -10.07 -12.36 25.64
CA CYS A 258 -9.05 -13.39 25.65
C CYS A 258 -8.84 -13.97 24.24
N PRO A 259 -7.66 -14.57 23.95
CA PRO A 259 -7.48 -15.44 22.79
C PRO A 259 -8.52 -16.56 22.77
N VAL A 260 -9.31 -16.62 21.70
CA VAL A 260 -10.37 -17.62 21.49
C VAL A 260 -10.31 -18.09 20.04
N TRP A 261 -10.60 -19.37 19.82
CA TRP A 261 -10.74 -19.92 18.47
C TRP A 261 -12.08 -19.51 17.87
N TYR A 262 -12.03 -18.99 16.64
CA TYR A 262 -13.21 -18.73 15.82
C TYR A 262 -13.05 -19.48 14.49
N PRO A 263 -14.14 -20.05 13.93
CA PRO A 263 -14.10 -20.50 12.55
C PRO A 263 -13.88 -19.31 11.60
N ALA A 264 -13.36 -19.58 10.40
CA ALA A 264 -13.44 -18.61 9.31
C ALA A 264 -14.93 -18.32 9.06
N ARG A 265 -15.31 -17.04 9.06
CA ARG A 265 -16.72 -16.65 9.04
C ARG A 265 -16.98 -15.44 8.17
N LEU A 266 -18.23 -15.35 7.74
CA LEU A 266 -18.81 -14.23 7.00
C LEU A 266 -19.24 -13.11 7.96
N SER A 267 -19.64 -11.97 7.40
CA SER A 267 -19.99 -10.76 8.14
C SER A 267 -21.16 -10.94 9.11
N ASP A 268 -22.07 -11.89 8.86
CA ASP A 268 -23.19 -12.23 9.76
C ASP A 268 -22.84 -13.30 10.81
N GLY A 269 -21.57 -13.73 10.86
CA GLY A 269 -21.07 -14.71 11.82
C GLY A 269 -21.19 -16.17 11.38
N ARG A 270 -21.87 -16.49 10.27
CA ARG A 270 -21.92 -17.85 9.73
C ARG A 270 -20.53 -18.35 9.33
N ALA A 271 -20.25 -19.62 9.58
CA ALA A 271 -18.98 -20.20 9.15
C ALA A 271 -18.93 -20.27 7.61
N ILE A 272 -17.73 -20.11 7.07
CA ILE A 272 -17.50 -20.20 5.62
C ILE A 272 -17.90 -21.57 5.09
N ASP A 273 -17.59 -22.63 5.84
CA ASP A 273 -17.87 -24.00 5.44
C ASP A 273 -19.37 -24.34 5.50
N ASP A 274 -20.21 -23.55 6.20
CA ASP A 274 -21.68 -23.68 6.14
C ASP A 274 -22.24 -23.11 4.82
N GLN A 275 -21.68 -21.98 4.36
CA GLN A 275 -22.09 -21.31 3.12
C GLN A 275 -21.45 -21.95 1.87
N PHE A 276 -20.23 -22.45 2.00
CA PHE A 276 -19.44 -23.08 0.94
C PHE A 276 -18.95 -24.44 1.42
N PRO A 277 -19.81 -25.48 1.40
CA PRO A 277 -19.49 -26.78 1.96
C PRO A 277 -18.27 -27.41 1.33
N VAL A 278 -17.40 -28.01 2.15
CA VAL A 278 -16.14 -28.65 1.71
C VAL A 278 -16.39 -29.75 0.67
N GLY A 279 -17.54 -30.42 0.70
CA GLY A 279 -17.91 -31.39 -0.34
C GLY A 279 -18.06 -30.80 -1.75
N GLN A 280 -18.40 -29.51 -1.84
CA GLN A 280 -18.53 -28.76 -3.11
C GLN A 280 -17.32 -27.88 -3.42
N TRP A 281 -16.64 -27.40 -2.37
CA TRP A 281 -15.46 -26.55 -2.42
C TRP A 281 -14.29 -27.19 -1.64
N PRO A 282 -13.73 -28.31 -2.14
CA PRO A 282 -12.80 -29.14 -1.38
C PRO A 282 -11.41 -28.54 -1.21
N LEU A 283 -11.11 -27.41 -1.87
CA LEU A 283 -9.81 -26.77 -1.84
C LEU A 283 -9.90 -25.37 -1.22
N LYS A 284 -8.80 -24.89 -0.64
CA LYS A 284 -8.66 -23.54 -0.12
C LYS A 284 -7.51 -22.80 -0.82
N LEU A 285 -7.75 -21.58 -1.30
CA LEU A 285 -6.69 -20.76 -1.88
C LEU A 285 -5.94 -20.01 -0.80
N ILE A 286 -4.61 -19.95 -0.92
CA ILE A 286 -3.77 -19.06 -0.15
C ILE A 286 -2.89 -18.23 -1.07
N SER A 287 -2.54 -17.03 -0.61
CA SER A 287 -1.56 -16.17 -1.27
C SER A 287 -0.28 -16.12 -0.47
N PHE A 288 0.87 -16.17 -1.15
CA PHE A 288 2.18 -15.90 -0.54
C PHE A 288 2.95 -14.86 -1.35
N LYS A 289 3.90 -14.19 -0.69
CA LYS A 289 4.73 -13.17 -1.33
C LYS A 289 5.87 -13.83 -2.09
N SER A 290 6.09 -13.37 -3.31
CA SER A 290 7.28 -13.74 -4.06
C SER A 290 8.53 -13.20 -3.39
N ASN A 291 9.64 -13.95 -3.48
CA ASN A 291 10.96 -13.49 -3.09
C ASN A 291 11.64 -12.63 -4.18
N THR A 292 11.13 -12.67 -5.42
CA THR A 292 11.67 -11.89 -6.55
C THR A 292 10.73 -10.80 -7.01
N MET A 293 9.42 -11.00 -6.91
CA MET A 293 8.40 -10.10 -7.45
C MET A 293 7.56 -9.42 -6.37
N SER A 294 7.02 -8.25 -6.70
CA SER A 294 6.05 -7.52 -5.90
C SER A 294 5.07 -6.80 -6.81
N SER A 295 4.00 -6.26 -6.24
CA SER A 295 2.97 -5.52 -6.97
C SER A 295 3.47 -4.29 -7.73
N SER A 296 4.66 -3.78 -7.41
CA SER A 296 5.25 -2.59 -8.04
C SER A 296 6.45 -2.91 -8.93
N THR A 297 6.92 -4.15 -8.97
CA THR A 297 8.14 -4.54 -9.71
C THR A 297 7.83 -5.28 -11.00
N ALA A 298 6.56 -5.47 -11.34
CA ALA A 298 6.14 -6.14 -12.58
C ALA A 298 6.65 -5.43 -13.84
N VAL A 299 7.00 -4.15 -13.76
CA VAL A 299 7.60 -3.37 -14.86
C VAL A 299 9.10 -3.64 -15.08
N ILE A 300 9.76 -4.44 -14.23
CA ILE A 300 11.21 -4.69 -14.30
C ILE A 300 11.47 -5.96 -15.14
N PRO A 301 11.96 -5.86 -16.40
CA PRO A 301 12.05 -7.00 -17.30
C PRO A 301 12.98 -8.12 -16.79
N ARG A 302 14.06 -7.73 -16.10
CA ARG A 302 15.03 -8.68 -15.55
C ARG A 302 14.42 -9.64 -14.53
N LEU A 303 13.37 -9.24 -13.81
CA LEU A 303 12.72 -10.13 -12.85
C LEU A 303 11.89 -11.20 -13.55
N HIS A 304 11.25 -10.86 -14.67
CA HIS A 304 10.54 -11.84 -15.50
C HIS A 304 11.47 -12.84 -16.18
N HIS A 305 12.71 -12.45 -16.51
CA HIS A 305 13.71 -13.41 -17.00
C HIS A 305 14.09 -14.47 -15.95
N VAL A 306 14.03 -14.12 -14.66
CA VAL A 306 14.25 -15.07 -13.57
C VAL A 306 13.02 -15.92 -13.31
N LYS A 307 11.83 -15.29 -13.32
CA LYS A 307 10.56 -15.97 -13.07
C LYS A 307 9.45 -15.36 -13.94
N PRO A 308 9.13 -15.98 -15.11
CA PRO A 308 8.26 -15.36 -16.11
C PRO A 308 6.77 -15.40 -15.76
N ALA A 309 6.35 -16.28 -14.86
CA ALA A 309 4.98 -16.36 -14.38
C ALA A 309 4.97 -16.82 -12.92
N ASN A 310 3.88 -16.53 -12.21
CA ASN A 310 3.76 -16.89 -10.82
C ASN A 310 3.60 -18.39 -10.59
N LEU A 311 4.13 -18.84 -9.46
CA LEU A 311 3.94 -20.21 -8.98
C LEU A 311 2.49 -20.39 -8.49
N VAL A 312 1.79 -21.36 -9.07
CA VAL A 312 0.49 -21.86 -8.61
C VAL A 312 0.68 -23.30 -8.15
N ALA A 313 0.84 -23.49 -6.85
CA ALA A 313 1.30 -24.75 -6.29
C ALA A 313 0.16 -25.57 -5.66
N LEU A 314 0.21 -26.88 -5.85
CA LEU A 314 -0.72 -27.87 -5.33
C LEU A 314 0.07 -29.04 -4.72
N ASN A 315 -0.47 -29.72 -3.71
CA ASN A 315 0.17 -30.91 -3.17
C ASN A 315 0.12 -32.08 -4.18
N PRO A 316 1.16 -32.93 -4.32
CA PRO A 316 1.12 -34.10 -5.19
C PRO A 316 -0.03 -35.08 -4.92
N GLN A 317 -0.48 -35.23 -3.67
CA GLN A 317 -1.64 -36.08 -3.32
C GLN A 317 -2.94 -35.55 -3.93
N ASP A 318 -3.11 -34.23 -3.99
CA ASP A 318 -4.22 -33.63 -4.72
C ASP A 318 -4.00 -33.79 -6.23
N GLY A 319 -2.76 -33.68 -6.71
CA GLY A 319 -2.40 -34.03 -8.09
C GLY A 319 -2.91 -35.42 -8.48
N GLU A 320 -2.61 -36.45 -7.68
CA GLU A 320 -3.13 -37.81 -7.86
C GLU A 320 -4.67 -37.87 -7.78
N ARG A 321 -5.26 -37.23 -6.76
CA ARG A 321 -6.72 -37.18 -6.55
C ARG A 321 -7.47 -36.61 -7.76
N TYR A 322 -6.91 -35.60 -8.42
CA TYR A 322 -7.50 -34.94 -9.58
C TYR A 322 -6.93 -35.43 -10.92
N GLY A 323 -6.02 -36.41 -10.93
CA GLY A 323 -5.40 -36.96 -12.14
C GLY A 323 -4.54 -35.94 -12.90
N LEU A 324 -3.81 -35.09 -12.18
CA LEU A 324 -2.98 -34.00 -12.69
C LEU A 324 -1.49 -34.33 -12.55
N GLN A 325 -0.71 -33.87 -13.53
CA GLN A 325 0.75 -33.88 -13.51
C GLN A 325 1.31 -32.47 -13.34
N HIS A 326 2.58 -32.38 -12.93
CA HIS A 326 3.28 -31.09 -12.88
C HIS A 326 3.30 -30.45 -14.27
N GLY A 327 2.88 -29.19 -14.38
CA GLY A 327 2.80 -28.46 -15.64
C GLY A 327 1.45 -28.59 -16.36
N ASP A 328 0.51 -29.40 -15.86
CA ASP A 328 -0.85 -29.40 -16.39
C ASP A 328 -1.52 -28.04 -16.20
N ARG A 329 -2.52 -27.76 -17.03
CA ARG A 329 -3.39 -26.59 -16.89
C ARG A 329 -4.73 -27.01 -16.30
N VAL A 330 -5.19 -26.27 -15.31
CA VAL A 330 -6.54 -26.41 -14.74
C VAL A 330 -7.25 -25.08 -14.74
N ARG A 331 -8.58 -25.16 -14.65
CA ARG A 331 -9.42 -24.04 -14.27
C ARG A 331 -9.61 -24.07 -12.76
N ILE A 332 -9.13 -23.03 -12.08
CA ILE A 332 -9.40 -22.77 -10.66
C ILE A 332 -10.69 -21.97 -10.59
N ILE A 333 -11.62 -22.40 -9.74
CA ILE A 333 -12.94 -21.79 -9.59
C ILE A 333 -13.16 -21.48 -8.11
N THR A 334 -13.57 -20.26 -7.81
CA THR A 334 -14.03 -19.79 -6.49
C THR A 334 -15.46 -19.27 -6.59
N PRO A 335 -16.11 -18.93 -5.47
CA PRO A 335 -17.38 -18.20 -5.52
C PRO A 335 -17.29 -16.84 -6.24
N GLY A 336 -16.09 -16.27 -6.34
CA GLY A 336 -15.85 -14.93 -6.89
C GLY A 336 -15.48 -14.92 -8.37
N GLY A 337 -15.03 -16.04 -8.92
CA GLY A 337 -14.61 -16.11 -10.31
C GLY A 337 -13.83 -17.37 -10.64
N GLN A 338 -13.19 -17.35 -11.81
CA GLN A 338 -12.39 -18.46 -12.29
C GLN A 338 -11.21 -18.00 -13.12
N VAL A 339 -10.14 -18.79 -13.13
CA VAL A 339 -8.94 -18.52 -13.93
C VAL A 339 -8.29 -19.81 -14.37
N VAL A 340 -7.66 -19.79 -15.55
CA VAL A 340 -6.83 -20.90 -16.02
C VAL A 340 -5.40 -20.69 -15.55
N ALA A 341 -4.82 -21.70 -14.90
CA ALA A 341 -3.45 -21.66 -14.41
C ALA A 341 -2.72 -22.97 -14.70
N GLN A 342 -1.41 -22.88 -14.85
CA GLN A 342 -0.51 -24.04 -14.87
C GLN A 342 -0.12 -24.38 -13.43
N ILE A 343 -0.29 -25.64 -13.03
CA ILE A 343 -0.01 -26.10 -11.66
C ILE A 343 1.42 -26.61 -11.53
N SER A 344 2.02 -26.33 -10.39
CA SER A 344 3.26 -26.94 -9.93
C SER A 344 2.96 -27.84 -8.73
N LEU A 345 3.20 -29.14 -8.87
CA LEU A 345 3.08 -30.07 -7.75
C LEU A 345 4.27 -29.90 -6.80
N LEU A 346 4.03 -29.57 -5.53
CA LEU A 346 5.05 -29.32 -4.51
C LEU A 346 4.65 -29.91 -3.15
N ASN A 347 5.51 -30.75 -2.57
CA ASN A 347 5.27 -31.38 -1.26
C ASN A 347 5.14 -30.38 -0.10
N GLY A 348 5.69 -29.17 -0.24
CA GLY A 348 5.61 -28.12 0.78
C GLY A 348 4.22 -27.47 0.89
N VAL A 349 3.29 -27.79 -0.02
CA VAL A 349 1.90 -27.30 0.06
C VAL A 349 1.06 -28.30 0.84
N MET A 350 0.21 -27.83 1.75
CA MET A 350 -0.72 -28.69 2.49
C MET A 350 -1.74 -29.34 1.54
N PRO A 351 -2.09 -30.64 1.69
CA PRO A 351 -3.21 -31.23 0.97
C PRO A 351 -4.50 -30.43 1.17
N GLY A 352 -5.29 -30.25 0.11
CA GLY A 352 -6.48 -29.41 0.10
C GLY A 352 -6.21 -27.91 -0.10
N VAL A 353 -4.97 -27.50 -0.39
CA VAL A 353 -4.60 -26.09 -0.57
C VAL A 353 -3.99 -25.83 -1.95
N ILE A 354 -4.38 -24.70 -2.56
CA ILE A 354 -3.70 -24.12 -3.72
C ILE A 354 -2.98 -22.85 -3.27
N ALA A 355 -1.67 -22.82 -3.40
CA ALA A 355 -0.85 -21.67 -3.04
C ALA A 355 -0.50 -20.85 -4.29
N ILE A 356 -0.94 -19.59 -4.33
CA ILE A 356 -0.73 -18.68 -5.46
C ILE A 356 0.22 -17.56 -5.06
N GLU A 357 1.35 -17.49 -5.74
CA GLU A 357 2.33 -16.42 -5.55
C GLU A 357 1.78 -15.07 -6.04
N HIS A 358 1.96 -14.04 -5.22
CA HIS A 358 1.53 -12.68 -5.50
C HIS A 358 2.63 -11.83 -6.17
N GLY A 359 2.23 -10.81 -6.95
CA GLY A 359 3.12 -9.91 -7.69
C GLY A 359 2.99 -10.02 -9.21
N TYR A 360 2.00 -10.76 -9.71
CA TYR A 360 1.77 -11.06 -11.13
C TYR A 360 0.30 -10.81 -11.51
N GLY A 361 -0.05 -11.09 -12.77
CA GLY A 361 -1.43 -10.96 -13.27
C GLY A 361 -1.91 -9.52 -13.35
N HIS A 362 -1.00 -8.59 -13.66
CA HIS A 362 -1.36 -7.19 -13.87
C HIS A 362 -2.19 -7.03 -15.16
N ARG A 363 -3.15 -6.11 -15.12
CA ARG A 363 -3.93 -5.69 -16.30
C ARG A 363 -3.46 -4.33 -16.81
N GLU A 364 -2.91 -3.53 -15.91
CA GLU A 364 -2.36 -2.21 -16.17
C GLU A 364 -0.86 -2.18 -15.82
N MET A 365 -0.32 -1.08 -15.32
CA MET A 365 1.13 -0.92 -15.05
C MET A 365 1.99 -1.09 -16.31
N GLY A 366 1.48 -0.68 -17.47
CA GLY A 366 2.13 -0.92 -18.77
C GLY A 366 1.84 -2.29 -19.38
N ALA A 367 0.99 -3.11 -18.76
CA ALA A 367 0.54 -4.37 -19.34
C ALA A 367 -0.49 -4.17 -20.46
N ALA A 368 -1.20 -3.03 -20.48
CA ALA A 368 -2.13 -2.65 -21.54
C ALA A 368 -1.67 -1.39 -22.27
N GLN A 369 -2.04 -1.31 -23.55
CA GLN A 369 -1.77 -0.16 -24.38
C GLN A 369 -2.79 0.94 -24.10
N HIS A 370 -2.29 2.09 -23.66
CA HIS A 370 -3.06 3.32 -23.53
C HIS A 370 -2.76 4.26 -24.70
N SER A 371 -3.50 5.36 -24.81
CA SER A 371 -3.21 6.43 -25.77
C SER A 371 -3.16 7.79 -25.06
N LEU A 372 -2.33 8.69 -25.56
CA LEU A 372 -2.23 10.08 -25.13
C LEU A 372 -2.33 10.97 -26.36
N ASP A 373 -3.31 11.89 -26.37
CA ASP A 373 -3.60 12.77 -27.52
C ASP A 373 -3.76 12.00 -28.86
N GLY A 374 -4.37 10.81 -28.80
CA GLY A 374 -4.56 9.92 -29.95
C GLY A 374 -3.32 9.11 -30.36
N ALA A 375 -2.16 9.36 -29.74
CA ALA A 375 -0.95 8.60 -29.98
C ALA A 375 -0.87 7.37 -29.04
N PRO A 376 -0.55 6.17 -29.55
CA PRO A 376 -0.37 5.00 -28.71
C PRO A 376 0.84 5.13 -27.79
N MET A 377 0.69 4.76 -26.51
CA MET A 377 1.79 4.66 -25.56
C MET A 377 2.42 3.25 -25.58
N PRO A 378 3.71 3.12 -25.20
CA PRO A 378 4.37 1.81 -25.08
C PRO A 378 3.69 0.93 -24.03
N TYR A 379 3.70 -0.38 -24.28
CA TYR A 379 3.24 -1.39 -23.34
C TYR A 379 4.09 -2.66 -23.50
N ASP A 380 4.12 -3.50 -22.47
CA ASP A 380 4.83 -4.77 -22.46
C ASP A 380 3.85 -5.92 -22.08
N PRO A 381 3.49 -6.80 -23.04
CA PRO A 381 2.63 -7.95 -22.79
C PRO A 381 3.13 -8.88 -21.66
N GLN A 382 4.45 -8.92 -21.41
CA GLN A 382 5.04 -9.77 -20.37
C GLN A 382 4.54 -9.40 -18.97
N ILE A 383 4.16 -8.14 -18.75
CA ILE A 383 3.62 -7.66 -17.47
C ILE A 383 2.29 -8.35 -17.13
N ARG A 384 1.54 -8.84 -18.13
CA ARG A 384 0.30 -9.61 -17.94
C ARG A 384 0.54 -11.04 -17.46
N ALA A 385 1.79 -11.51 -17.44
CA ALA A 385 2.07 -12.90 -17.17
C ALA A 385 1.63 -13.34 -15.77
N GLY A 386 1.27 -14.62 -15.65
CA GLY A 386 0.73 -15.21 -14.44
C GLY A 386 -0.71 -14.81 -14.15
N ILE A 387 -1.14 -15.07 -12.91
CA ILE A 387 -2.49 -14.80 -12.42
C ILE A 387 -2.45 -13.99 -11.13
N ASN A 388 -3.53 -13.26 -10.83
CA ASN A 388 -3.69 -12.57 -9.56
C ASN A 388 -4.77 -13.25 -8.72
N LEU A 389 -4.41 -13.83 -7.55
CA LEU A 389 -5.38 -14.44 -6.64
C LEU A 389 -6.48 -13.45 -6.22
N ASN A 390 -6.19 -12.15 -6.17
CA ASN A 390 -7.19 -11.16 -5.79
C ASN A 390 -8.38 -11.10 -6.77
N ASP A 391 -8.21 -11.49 -8.03
CA ASP A 391 -9.32 -11.62 -8.99
C ASP A 391 -10.26 -12.79 -8.66
N LEU A 392 -9.86 -13.70 -7.77
CA LEU A 392 -10.65 -14.86 -7.31
C LEU A 392 -11.34 -14.61 -5.96
N GLY A 393 -11.19 -13.42 -5.36
CA GLY A 393 -11.94 -13.03 -4.18
C GLY A 393 -13.43 -12.84 -4.49
N PHE A 394 -14.29 -12.99 -3.47
CA PHE A 394 -15.74 -12.99 -3.65
C PHE A 394 -16.43 -11.93 -2.79
N ALA A 395 -17.61 -11.50 -3.23
CA ALA A 395 -18.52 -10.66 -2.46
C ALA A 395 -19.12 -11.48 -1.30
N ASP A 396 -19.06 -10.97 -0.08
CA ASP A 396 -19.70 -11.63 1.06
C ASP A 396 -21.22 -11.66 0.86
N PRO A 397 -21.82 -12.85 0.64
CA PRO A 397 -23.24 -12.98 0.30
C PRO A 397 -24.18 -12.63 1.46
N THR A 398 -23.63 -12.39 2.65
CA THR A 398 -24.41 -12.10 3.86
C THR A 398 -24.63 -10.62 4.09
N ARG A 399 -23.94 -9.77 3.31
CA ARG A 399 -23.98 -8.31 3.48
C ARG A 399 -25.13 -7.68 2.72
N THR A 400 -25.80 -6.73 3.37
CA THR A 400 -26.83 -5.90 2.73
C THR A 400 -26.21 -4.84 1.81
N VAL A 401 -25.14 -4.19 2.28
CA VAL A 401 -24.30 -3.32 1.45
C VAL A 401 -23.17 -4.18 0.89
N ASN A 402 -23.22 -4.38 -0.43
CA ASN A 402 -22.33 -5.31 -1.13
C ASN A 402 -20.85 -4.95 -0.86
N ASN A 403 -20.10 -5.90 -0.30
CA ASN A 403 -18.67 -5.75 -0.06
C ASN A 403 -17.95 -7.09 -0.29
N THR A 404 -16.63 -7.05 -0.46
CA THR A 404 -15.79 -8.26 -0.46
C THR A 404 -15.81 -8.95 0.91
N TRP A 405 -15.31 -10.19 0.98
CA TRP A 405 -15.13 -10.89 2.24
C TRP A 405 -14.04 -10.24 3.10
N LEU A 406 -14.44 -9.74 4.27
CA LEU A 406 -13.58 -9.05 5.22
C LEU A 406 -13.47 -9.80 6.54
N ASP A 407 -12.35 -9.60 7.24
CA ASP A 407 -12.20 -9.96 8.63
C ASP A 407 -13.21 -9.16 9.48
N TRP A 408 -14.01 -9.90 10.23
CA TRP A 408 -15.17 -9.39 10.96
C TRP A 408 -14.82 -8.53 12.18
N VAL A 409 -13.55 -8.50 12.60
CA VAL A 409 -13.05 -7.62 13.69
C VAL A 409 -12.41 -6.36 13.12
N SER A 410 -11.44 -6.53 12.21
CA SER A 410 -10.56 -5.45 11.75
C SER A 410 -11.02 -4.76 10.47
N GLY A 411 -11.91 -5.38 9.70
CA GLY A 411 -12.29 -4.92 8.36
C GLY A 411 -11.23 -5.19 7.28
N ALA A 412 -10.15 -5.91 7.62
CA ALA A 412 -9.11 -6.26 6.66
C ALA A 412 -9.66 -7.22 5.59
N ALA A 413 -9.28 -7.05 4.32
CA ALA A 413 -9.70 -7.98 3.28
C ALA A 413 -9.10 -9.37 3.48
N VAL A 414 -9.96 -10.39 3.39
CA VAL A 414 -9.53 -11.79 3.52
C VAL A 414 -8.92 -12.25 2.21
N ARG A 415 -7.62 -12.60 2.26
CA ARG A 415 -6.86 -13.15 1.11
C ARG A 415 -6.52 -14.63 1.29
N GLN A 416 -6.81 -15.20 2.44
CA GLN A 416 -6.38 -16.56 2.80
C GLN A 416 -7.59 -17.44 3.07
N GLY A 417 -7.52 -18.69 2.62
CA GLY A 417 -8.56 -19.68 2.85
C GLY A 417 -9.79 -19.52 1.97
N LEU A 418 -9.66 -18.94 0.76
CA LEU A 418 -10.82 -18.78 -0.13
C LEU A 418 -11.31 -20.17 -0.60
N PRO A 419 -12.62 -20.46 -0.52
CA PRO A 419 -13.18 -21.71 -1.03
C PRO A 419 -12.92 -21.86 -2.53
N ALA A 420 -12.48 -23.05 -2.93
CA ALA A 420 -12.09 -23.34 -4.30
C ALA A 420 -12.38 -24.78 -4.72
N LYS A 421 -12.45 -24.97 -6.03
CA LYS A 421 -12.37 -26.25 -6.71
C LYS A 421 -11.55 -26.11 -7.99
N ILE A 422 -11.14 -27.23 -8.57
CA ILE A 422 -10.42 -27.27 -9.84
C ILE A 422 -11.11 -28.18 -10.84
N GLU A 423 -11.00 -27.82 -12.12
CA GLU A 423 -11.45 -28.62 -13.26
C GLU A 423 -10.29 -28.78 -14.23
N ARG A 424 -10.11 -30.00 -14.76
CA ARG A 424 -9.17 -30.25 -15.85
C ARG A 424 -9.68 -29.58 -17.14
N ILE A 425 -8.75 -29.10 -17.96
CA ILE A 425 -9.03 -28.46 -19.26
C ILE A 425 -8.76 -29.44 -20.40
#